data_AF-A0A9N8JTS8-F1
#
_entry.id   AF-A0A9N8JTS8-F1
#
_cell.length_a   1.000
_cell.length_b   1.000
_cell.length_c   1.000
_cell.angle_alpha   90.00
_cell.angle_beta   90.00
_cell.angle_gamma   90.00
#
_symmetry.space_group_name_H-M   'P 1'
#
loop_
_entity.id
_entity.type
_entity.pdbx_description
1 polymer ?
#
loop_
_entity_poly.entity_id
_entity_poly.type
_entity_poly.pdbx_seq_one_letter_code
_entity_poly.pdbx_strand_id
1 'polypeptide(L)' 'MNISQPVSSQIGGVEFAFLPSDEIRALSVKRITNPTTFDTLLNPVPGGLYDAALGNFGDNS' A
#
# COMPACT_ATOMS: atom_id res chain seq x y z
N MET A 1 9.71 10.84 -18.85
CA MET A 1 10.41 12.01 -18.31
C MET A 1 9.70 13.24 -18.82
N ASN A 2 9.08 14.04 -17.95
CA ASN A 2 8.43 15.28 -18.33
C ASN A 2 9.41 16.44 -18.14
N ILE A 3 9.88 17.06 -19.23
CA ILE A 3 10.90 18.11 -19.18
C ILE A 3 10.40 19.41 -18.52
N SER A 4 9.08 19.59 -18.36
CA SER A 4 8.50 20.73 -17.63
C SER A 4 8.45 20.52 -16.12
N GLN A 5 8.78 19.33 -15.62
CA GLN A 5 8.78 18.98 -14.21
C GLN A 5 10.10 18.30 -13.82
N PRO A 6 11.21 19.05 -13.73
CA PRO A 6 12.49 18.48 -13.33
C PRO A 6 12.47 18.09 -11.85
N VAL A 7 13.15 16.98 -11.52
CA VAL A 7 13.40 16.54 -10.15
C VAL A 7 14.90 16.68 -9.89
N SER A 8 15.28 17.51 -8.91
CA SER A 8 16.68 17.82 -8.61
C SER A 8 17.33 16.83 -7.63
N SER A 9 16.53 16.03 -6.93
CA SER A 9 17.02 15.05 -5.96
C SER A 9 17.55 13.80 -6.66
N GLN A 10 18.65 13.26 -6.14
CA GLN A 10 19.24 11.99 -6.57
C GLN A 10 19.48 11.06 -5.38
N ILE A 11 19.38 9.75 -5.60
CA ILE A 11 19.70 8.75 -4.58
C ILE A 11 21.22 8.67 -4.45
N GLY A 12 21.76 8.96 -3.26
CA GLY A 12 23.20 8.94 -2.99
C GLY A 12 23.78 7.58 -2.59
N GLY A 13 22.92 6.63 -2.19
CA GLY A 13 23.31 5.31 -1.71
C GLY A 13 22.10 4.55 -1.12
N VAL A 14 22.31 3.30 -0.72
CA VAL A 14 21.29 2.45 -0.10
C VAL A 14 21.86 1.82 1.16
N GLU A 15 21.04 1.76 2.21
CA GLU A 15 21.33 1.05 3.45
C GLU A 15 20.41 -0.17 3.59
N PHE A 16 20.93 -1.26 4.16
CA PHE A 16 20.18 -2.48 4.44
C PHE A 16 19.94 -2.58 5.93
N ALA A 17 18.67 -2.78 6.32
CA ALA A 17 18.25 -2.91 7.70
C ALA A 17 17.07 -3.90 7.80
N PHE A 18 16.77 -4.31 9.03
CA PHE A 18 15.53 -5.03 9.33
C PHE A 18 14.40 -4.03 9.53
N LEU A 19 13.17 -4.39 9.12
CA LEU A 19 11.98 -3.60 9.37
C LEU A 19 11.37 -4.01 10.73
N PRO A 20 11.50 -3.20 11.79
CA PRO A 20 11.04 -3.58 13.13
C PRO A 20 9.52 -3.45 13.26
N SER A 21 8.95 -4.18 14.22
CA SER A 21 7.49 -4.34 14.30
C SER A 21 6.73 -3.05 14.62
N ASP A 22 7.35 -2.11 15.33
CA ASP A 22 6.83 -0.78 15.61
C ASP A 22 6.78 0.07 14.34
N GLU A 23 7.83 0.07 13.51
CA GLU A 23 7.80 0.72 12.20
C GLU A 23 6.73 0.12 11.26
N ILE A 24 6.57 -1.21 11.24
CA ILE A 24 5.48 -1.86 10.48
C ILE A 24 4.13 -1.30 10.89
N ARG A 25 3.88 -1.15 12.21
CA ARG A 25 2.62 -0.62 12.73
C ARG A 25 2.44 0.87 12.47
N ALA A 26 3.52 1.64 12.49
CA ALA A 26 3.50 3.07 12.21
C ALA A 26 3.27 3.37 10.71
N LEU A 27 3.85 2.56 9.83
CA LEU A 27 3.73 2.70 8.38
C LEU A 27 2.41 2.14 7.82
N SER A 28 1.91 1.06 8.41
CA SER A 28 0.72 0.36 7.91
C SER A 28 -0.54 1.23 7.98
N VAL A 29 -1.29 1.23 6.89
CA VAL A 29 -2.57 1.93 6.77
C VAL A 29 -3.75 1.11 7.32
N LYS A 30 -3.61 -0.21 7.43
CA LYS A 30 -4.65 -1.12 7.91
C LYS A 30 -4.06 -2.49 8.26
N ARG A 31 -4.51 -3.07 9.38
CA ARG A 31 -4.25 -4.48 9.70
C ARG A 31 -5.21 -5.39 8.94
N ILE A 32 -4.67 -6.38 8.23
CA ILE A 32 -5.44 -7.45 7.59
C ILE A 32 -5.81 -8.50 8.63
N THR A 33 -7.09 -8.83 8.70
CA THR A 33 -7.64 -9.78 9.68
C THR A 33 -8.60 -10.78 9.06
N ASN A 34 -9.07 -10.54 7.84
CA ASN A 34 -9.98 -11.42 7.12
C ASN A 34 -9.21 -12.19 6.03
N PRO A 35 -9.18 -13.53 6.07
CA PRO A 35 -8.54 -14.32 5.02
C PRO A 35 -9.38 -14.36 3.73
N THR A 36 -10.68 -14.06 3.80
CA THR A 36 -11.53 -13.92 2.62
C THR A 36 -11.21 -12.58 1.94
N THR A 37 -11.07 -12.60 0.62
CA THR A 37 -10.67 -11.42 -0.16
C THR A 37 -11.86 -10.71 -0.80
N PHE A 38 -12.82 -11.48 -1.33
CA PHE A 38 -14.00 -10.97 -2.00
C PHE A 38 -15.26 -11.64 -1.49
N ASP A 39 -16.39 -10.93 -1.56
CA ASP A 39 -17.70 -11.51 -1.36
C ASP A 39 -18.21 -12.23 -2.62
N THR A 40 -19.42 -12.78 -2.57
CA THR A 40 -20.04 -13.51 -3.69
C THR A 40 -20.40 -12.62 -4.89
N LEU A 41 -20.40 -11.30 -4.71
CA LEU A 41 -20.64 -10.30 -5.75
C LEU A 41 -19.34 -9.71 -6.28
N LEU A 42 -18.18 -10.26 -5.87
CA LEU A 42 -16.83 -9.83 -6.25
C LEU A 42 -16.43 -8.45 -5.70
N ASN A 43 -17.09 -7.96 -4.62
CA ASN A 43 -16.63 -6.77 -3.92
C ASN A 43 -15.53 -7.12 -2.90
N PRO A 44 -14.52 -6.26 -2.72
CA PRO A 44 -13.56 -6.41 -1.62
C PRO A 44 -14.26 -6.45 -0.26
N VAL A 45 -13.91 -7.43 0.57
CA VAL A 45 -14.45 -7.48 1.93
C VAL A 45 -13.62 -6.61 2.90
N PRO A 46 -14.26 -5.95 3.87
CA PRO A 46 -13.53 -5.18 4.89
C PRO A 46 -12.50 -6.03 5.65
N GLY A 47 -11.30 -5.48 5.84
CA GLY A 47 -10.18 -6.17 6.51
C GLY A 47 -9.58 -7.34 5.74
N GLY A 48 -10.00 -7.55 4.48
CA GLY A 48 -9.41 -8.49 3.53
C GLY A 48 -8.27 -7.86 2.72
N LEU A 49 -7.70 -8.62 1.80
CA LEU A 49 -6.49 -8.20 1.06
C LEU A 49 -6.69 -7.03 0.07
N TYR A 50 -7.93 -6.74 -0.33
CA TYR A 50 -8.27 -5.56 -1.16
C TYR A 50 -9.03 -4.49 -0.37
N ASP A 51 -8.79 -4.38 0.94
CA ASP A 51 -9.33 -3.27 1.74
C ASP A 51 -8.95 -1.93 1.10
N ALA A 52 -9.92 -1.03 0.92
CA ALA A 52 -9.75 0.24 0.22
C ALA A 52 -8.66 1.14 0.83
N ALA A 53 -8.32 0.95 2.11
CA ALA A 53 -7.20 1.66 2.73
C ALA A 53 -5.85 1.33 2.09
N LEU A 54 -5.70 0.17 1.43
CA LEU A 54 -4.46 -0.27 0.77
C LEU A 54 -4.27 0.32 -0.64
N GLY A 55 -5.23 1.10 -1.12
CA GLY A 55 -5.23 1.67 -2.46
C GLY A 55 -6.51 1.33 -3.21
N ASN A 56 -6.64 1.94 -4.39
CA ASN A 56 -7.83 1.77 -5.19
C ASN A 56 -7.90 0.37 -5.83
N PHE A 57 -9.11 -0.17 -5.94
CA PHE A 57 -9.40 -1.43 -6.62
C PHE A 57 -10.63 -1.28 -7.52
N GLY A 58 -10.52 -1.73 -8.77
CA GLY A 58 -11.55 -1.61 -9.79
C GLY A 58 -11.62 -0.21 -10.40
N ASP A 59 -12.69 0.04 -11.17
CA ASP A 59 -12.90 1.29 -11.91
C ASP A 59 -13.39 2.45 -11.01
N ASN A 60 -13.50 2.23 -9.70
CA ASN A 60 -13.97 3.22 -8.73
C ASN A 60 -12.81 4.10 -8.24
N SER A 61 -12.17 4.87 -9.13
CA SER A 61 -11.25 5.97 -8.78
C SER A 61 -11.98 7.29 -8.64
#